data_AF-A0A5C5VMG0-F1
#
_entry.id   AF-A0A5C5VMG0-F1
#
_cell.length_a   1.000
_cell.length_b   1.000
_cell.length_c   1.000
_cell.angle_alpha   90.00
_cell.angle_beta   90.00
_cell.angle_gamma   90.00
#
_symmetry.space_group_name_H-M   'P 1'
#
loop_
_entity.id
_entity.type
_entity.pdbx_description
1 polymer ?
#
loop_
_entity_poly.entity_id
_entity_poly.type
_entity_poly.pdbx_seq_one_letter_code
_entity_poly.pdbx_strand_id
1 'polypeptide(L)'
;MLSLIQSYEGALLHPDDEIVYLYEIRDALSKRFGGEKRMIAKLEIDGGGPSDFKWTNFKELANAQPIKQGRHRGNHHGCLRDATQSELSNARNFALHLIRSYLHYLNQQADDQ
;
A
#
# COMPACT_ATOMS: atom_id res chain seq x y z
N MET A 1 9.65 10.32 4.68
CA MET A 1 9.93 10.17 3.23
C MET A 1 10.88 9.00 3.01
N LEU A 2 12.02 8.96 3.72
CA LEU A 2 12.90 7.78 3.79
C LEU A 2 12.15 6.46 4.06
N SER A 3 11.22 6.45 5.00
CA SER A 3 10.42 5.26 5.33
C SER A 3 9.57 4.72 4.16
N LEU A 4 9.08 5.58 3.25
CA LEU A 4 8.27 5.13 2.12
C LEU A 4 9.14 4.45 1.05
N ILE A 5 10.33 5.01 0.81
CA ILE A 5 11.30 4.47 -0.15
C ILE A 5 11.88 3.17 0.39
N GLN A 6 12.26 3.13 1.68
CA GLN A 6 12.76 1.93 2.34
C GLN A 6 11.75 0.78 2.30
N SER A 7 10.47 1.04 2.57
CA SER A 7 9.44 0.01 2.44
C SER A 7 9.26 -0.42 0.97
N TYR A 8 9.32 0.49 0.00
CA TYR A 8 9.26 0.11 -1.42
C TYR A 8 10.47 -0.74 -1.87
N GLU A 9 11.68 -0.39 -1.43
CA GLU A 9 12.89 -1.18 -1.66
C GLU A 9 12.82 -2.55 -0.98
N GLY A 10 12.32 -2.61 0.26
CA GLY A 10 12.09 -3.85 1.00
C GLY A 10 11.16 -4.80 0.25
N ALA A 11 10.11 -4.26 -0.40
CA ALA A 11 9.20 -5.04 -1.24
C ALA A 11 9.92 -5.72 -2.43
N LEU A 12 10.97 -5.10 -2.98
CA LEU A 12 11.75 -5.66 -4.09
C LEU A 12 12.81 -6.67 -3.61
N LEU A 13 13.38 -6.44 -2.43
CA LEU A 13 14.44 -7.28 -1.86
C LEU A 13 13.89 -8.54 -1.18
N HIS A 14 12.65 -8.51 -0.72
CA HIS A 14 12.01 -9.59 0.02
C HIS A 14 10.67 -9.98 -0.64
N PRO A 15 10.69 -10.75 -1.73
CA PRO A 15 9.47 -11.16 -2.46
C PRO A 15 8.45 -11.90 -1.58
N ASP A 16 8.92 -12.65 -0.57
CA ASP A 16 8.07 -13.39 0.35
C ASP A 16 7.31 -12.50 1.35
N ASP A 17 7.75 -11.26 1.54
CA ASP A 17 7.12 -10.26 2.41
C ASP A 17 6.66 -9.04 1.60
N GLU A 18 6.60 -9.15 0.28
CA GLU A 18 6.41 -8.01 -0.63
C GLU A 18 5.17 -7.18 -0.28
N ILE A 19 4.02 -7.84 -0.12
CA ILE A 19 2.75 -7.15 0.18
C ILE A 19 2.77 -6.53 1.57
N VAL A 20 3.52 -7.11 2.53
CA VAL A 20 3.72 -6.52 3.85
C VAL A 20 4.43 -5.17 3.72
N TYR A 21 5.56 -5.15 3.03
CA TYR A 21 6.32 -3.93 2.78
C TYR A 21 5.53 -2.88 2.01
N LEU A 22 4.80 -3.28 0.96
CA LEU A 22 3.92 -2.34 0.24
C LEU A 22 2.82 -1.76 1.15
N TYR A 23 2.34 -2.53 2.12
CA TYR A 23 1.33 -2.08 3.08
C TYR A 23 1.91 -1.13 4.14
N GLU A 24 3.18 -1.23 4.48
CA GLU A 24 3.85 -0.28 5.40
C GLU A 24 3.86 1.14 4.85
N ILE A 25 3.94 1.31 3.53
CA ILE A 25 3.84 2.63 2.87
C ILE A 25 2.51 3.29 3.25
N ARG A 26 1.42 2.51 3.20
CA ARG A 26 0.10 2.97 3.61
C ARG A 26 0.06 3.30 5.11
N ASP A 27 0.58 2.43 5.97
CA ASP A 27 0.57 2.65 7.42
C ASP A 27 1.38 3.90 7.80
N ALA A 28 2.52 4.13 7.15
CA ALA A 28 3.35 5.32 7.33
C ALA A 28 2.61 6.60 6.90
N LEU A 29 1.92 6.60 5.75
CA LEU A 29 1.11 7.73 5.31
C LEU A 29 -0.09 7.97 6.24
N SER A 30 -0.83 6.93 6.58
CA SER A 30 -1.95 6.99 7.52
C SER A 30 -1.52 7.62 8.85
N LYS A 31 -0.38 7.18 9.41
CA LYS A 31 0.20 7.76 10.63
C LYS A 31 0.55 9.24 10.44
N ARG A 32 1.14 9.62 9.30
CA ARG A 32 1.49 11.02 9.02
C ARG A 32 0.27 11.95 8.99
N PHE A 33 -0.85 11.51 8.43
CA PHE A 33 -2.08 12.31 8.34
C PHE A 33 -2.99 12.17 9.57
N GLY A 34 -2.58 11.42 10.60
CA GLY A 34 -3.38 11.21 11.81
C GLY A 34 -4.57 10.27 11.61
N GLY A 35 -4.46 9.35 10.64
CA GLY A 35 -5.41 8.28 10.37
C GLY A 35 -5.83 8.18 8.91
N GLU A 36 -6.35 7.00 8.57
CA GLU A 36 -6.74 6.61 7.22
C GLU A 36 -7.73 7.57 6.56
N LYS A 37 -8.81 7.94 7.27
CA LYS A 37 -9.84 8.85 6.72
C LYS A 37 -9.26 10.20 6.33
N ARG A 38 -8.34 10.73 7.15
CA ARG A 38 -7.68 12.04 6.90
C ARG A 38 -6.70 11.94 5.75
N MET A 39 -5.95 10.83 5.68
CA MET A 39 -5.03 10.54 4.58
C MET A 39 -5.77 10.47 3.25
N ILE A 40 -6.86 9.70 3.17
CA ILE A 40 -7.70 9.56 1.97
C ILE A 40 -8.23 10.92 1.52
N ALA A 41 -8.77 11.71 2.46
CA ALA A 41 -9.30 13.05 2.15
C ALA A 41 -8.23 14.05 1.70
N LYS A 42 -7.00 13.95 2.24
CA LYS A 42 -5.90 14.88 1.92
C LYS A 42 -5.12 14.52 0.66
N LEU A 43 -5.04 13.24 0.35
CA LEU A 43 -4.35 12.74 -0.84
C LEU A 43 -5.30 12.56 -2.03
N GLU A 44 -6.58 12.92 -1.86
CA GLU A 44 -7.64 12.77 -2.86
C GLU A 44 -7.66 11.36 -3.47
N ILE A 45 -7.40 10.35 -2.63
CA ILE A 45 -7.48 8.96 -3.03
C ILE A 45 -8.96 8.60 -3.04
N ASP A 46 -9.67 9.04 -4.07
CA ASP A 46 -10.99 8.52 -4.34
C ASP A 46 -10.86 7.00 -4.47
N GLY A 47 -11.87 6.27 -4.00
CA GLY A 47 -11.83 4.81 -3.98
C GLY A 47 -11.60 4.14 -5.34
N GLY A 48 -11.38 4.88 -6.43
CA GLY A 48 -10.79 4.41 -7.69
C GLY A 48 -9.37 4.97 -7.88
N GLY A 49 -8.36 4.15 -7.62
CA GLY A 49 -7.04 4.38 -8.21
C GLY A 49 -7.09 4.22 -9.74
N PRO A 50 -5.96 4.39 -10.45
CA PRO A 50 -5.89 4.27 -11.91
C PRO A 50 -6.23 2.87 -12.47
N SER A 51 -6.51 1.88 -11.61
CA SER A 51 -7.15 0.61 -11.97
C SER A 51 -8.25 0.29 -10.96
N ASP A 52 -9.19 -0.60 -11.30
CA ASP A 52 -10.27 -1.07 -10.40
C ASP A 52 -9.79 -1.71 -9.08
N PHE A 53 -8.47 -1.69 -8.82
CA PHE A 53 -7.87 -2.05 -7.56
C PHE A 53 -8.04 -0.92 -6.53
N LYS A 54 -9.14 -1.01 -5.79
CA LYS A 54 -9.54 -0.03 -4.78
C LYS A 54 -8.77 -0.20 -3.48
N TRP A 55 -8.81 0.83 -2.64
CA TRP A 55 -8.32 0.81 -1.26
C TRP A 55 -8.73 -0.46 -0.49
N THR A 56 -9.98 -0.88 -0.66
CA THR A 56 -10.54 -2.10 -0.05
C THR A 56 -9.81 -3.36 -0.52
N ASN A 57 -9.52 -3.46 -1.81
CA ASN A 57 -8.86 -4.64 -2.41
C ASN A 57 -7.43 -4.76 -1.89
N PHE A 58 -6.71 -3.65 -1.74
CA PHE A 58 -5.38 -3.65 -1.15
C PHE A 58 -5.40 -4.08 0.32
N LYS A 59 -6.38 -3.59 1.09
CA LYS A 59 -6.57 -3.98 2.48
C LYS A 59 -6.91 -5.46 2.62
N GLU A 60 -7.78 -5.97 1.77
CA GLU A 60 -8.19 -7.37 1.77
C GLU A 60 -7.02 -8.29 1.38
N LEU A 61 -6.29 -7.94 0.31
CA LEU A 61 -5.14 -8.69 -0.15
C LEU A 61 -4.07 -8.83 0.94
N ALA A 62 -3.74 -7.75 1.64
CA ALA A 62 -2.71 -7.78 2.68
C ALA A 62 -3.14 -8.49 3.96
N ASN A 63 -4.43 -8.47 4.32
CA ASN A 63 -4.88 -8.83 5.67
C ASN A 63 -5.83 -10.03 5.75
N ALA A 64 -6.50 -10.41 4.65
CA ALA A 64 -7.59 -11.38 4.66
C ALA A 64 -7.43 -12.50 3.64
N GLN A 65 -6.67 -12.28 2.56
CA GLN A 65 -6.40 -13.33 1.59
C GLN A 65 -5.40 -14.35 2.16
N PRO A 66 -5.62 -15.67 1.97
CA PRO A 66 -4.73 -16.73 2.47
C PRO A 66 -3.47 -16.85 1.61
N ILE A 67 -2.69 -15.77 1.54
CA ILE A 67 -1.47 -15.66 0.74
C ILE A 67 -0.22 -15.66 1.63
N LYS A 68 0.86 -16.27 1.16
CA LYS A 68 2.14 -16.33 1.91
C LYS A 68 2.76 -14.95 2.13
N GLN A 69 2.60 -14.08 1.13
CA GLN A 69 3.13 -12.71 1.10
C GLN A 69 2.31 -11.71 1.93
N GLY A 70 1.16 -12.13 2.48
CA GLY A 70 0.27 -11.29 3.28
C GLY A 70 0.70 -11.14 4.74
N ARG A 71 0.19 -10.11 5.40
CA ARG A 71 0.56 -9.70 6.77
C ARG A 71 0.01 -10.63 7.86
N HIS A 72 -1.09 -11.33 7.59
CA HIS A 72 -1.76 -12.20 8.57
C HIS A 72 -1.64 -13.70 8.24
N ARG A 73 -0.50 -14.13 7.69
CA ARG A 73 -0.21 -15.55 7.41
C ARG A 73 -0.45 -16.50 8.58
N GLY A 74 -0.23 -16.06 9.81
CA GLY A 74 -0.45 -16.85 11.03
C GLY A 74 -1.92 -17.05 11.45
N ASN A 75 -2.86 -16.30 10.88
CA ASN A 75 -4.30 -16.42 11.21
C ASN A 75 -5.08 -17.34 10.25
N HIS A 76 -4.44 -17.82 9.17
CA HIS A 76 -5.07 -18.74 8.23
C HIS A 76 -4.72 -20.18 8.58
N HIS A 77 -5.69 -20.92 9.13
CA HIS A 77 -5.59 -22.37 9.31
C HIS A 77 -5.80 -23.05 7.95
N GLY A 78 -4.73 -23.33 7.20
CA GLY A 78 -4.78 -24.00 5.90
C GLY A 78 -3.54 -23.79 5.02
N CYS A 79 -3.59 -24.27 3.77
CA CYS A 79 -2.52 -24.05 2.79
C CYS A 79 -2.56 -22.61 2.27
N LEU A 80 -1.56 -21.81 2.64
CA LEU A 80 -1.32 -20.50 2.04
C LEU A 80 -0.92 -20.69 0.57
N ARG A 81 -1.62 -20.00 -0.33
CA ARG A 81 -1.21 -19.93 -1.75
C ARG A 81 -0.20 -18.81 -1.95
N ASP A 82 0.51 -18.85 -3.08
CA ASP A 82 1.28 -17.68 -3.52
C ASP A 82 0.34 -16.62 -4.09
N ALA A 83 0.68 -15.35 -3.87
CA ALA A 83 0.04 -14.24 -4.57
C ALA A 83 0.27 -14.39 -6.08
N THR A 84 -0.76 -14.16 -6.88
CA THR A 84 -0.66 -14.17 -8.34
C THR A 84 0.13 -12.94 -8.82
N GLN A 85 0.73 -13.04 -10.00
CA GLN A 85 1.44 -11.89 -10.60
C GLN A 85 0.54 -10.66 -10.79
N SER A 86 -0.76 -10.88 -11.05
CA SER A 86 -1.74 -9.80 -11.15
C SER A 86 -1.95 -9.11 -9.79
N GLU A 87 -2.09 -9.87 -8.71
CA GLU A 87 -2.23 -9.33 -7.34
C GLU A 87 -1.00 -8.54 -6.92
N LEU A 88 0.21 -9.05 -7.18
CA LEU A 88 1.46 -8.35 -6.91
C LEU A 88 1.57 -7.06 -7.73
N SER A 89 1.26 -7.13 -9.03
CA SER A 89 1.29 -5.95 -9.90
C SER A 89 0.29 -4.88 -9.46
N ASN A 90 -0.91 -5.28 -9.05
CA ASN A 90 -1.92 -4.37 -8.51
C ASN A 90 -1.48 -3.74 -7.18
N ALA A 91 -0.90 -4.51 -6.27
CA ALA A 91 -0.35 -4.02 -5.02
C ALA A 91 0.77 -2.99 -5.25
N ARG A 92 1.72 -3.28 -6.16
CA ARG A 92 2.81 -2.36 -6.53
C ARG A 92 2.28 -1.06 -7.12
N ASN A 93 1.37 -1.17 -8.09
CA ASN A 93 0.77 0.00 -8.75
C ASN A 93 0.02 0.88 -7.74
N PHE A 94 -0.69 0.27 -6.81
CA PHE A 94 -1.38 1.00 -5.75
C PHE A 94 -0.42 1.69 -4.79
N ALA A 95 0.63 1.01 -4.33
CA ALA A 95 1.65 1.62 -3.49
C ALA A 95 2.36 2.80 -4.17
N LEU A 96 2.69 2.67 -5.47
CA LEU A 96 3.24 3.75 -6.27
C LEU A 96 2.26 4.91 -6.41
N HIS A 97 0.97 4.64 -6.58
CA HIS A 97 -0.06 5.67 -6.60
C HIS A 97 -0.08 6.45 -5.28
N LEU A 98 -0.04 5.77 -4.12
CA LEU A 98 0.04 6.41 -2.80
C LEU A 98 1.26 7.34 -2.68
N ILE A 99 2.43 6.87 -3.12
CA ILE A 99 3.67 7.68 -3.11
C ILE A 99 3.51 8.91 -4.02
N ARG A 100 2.96 8.74 -5.22
CA ARG A 100 2.75 9.84 -6.18
C ARG A 100 1.78 10.88 -5.66
N SER A 101 0.62 10.47 -5.14
CA SER A 101 -0.36 11.39 -4.55
C SER A 101 0.24 12.15 -3.37
N TYR A 102 1.07 11.47 -2.58
CA TYR A 102 1.80 12.10 -1.50
C TYR A 102 2.82 13.14 -1.96
N LEU A 103 3.61 12.83 -3.00
CA LEU A 103 4.55 13.81 -3.58
C LEU A 103 3.82 15.00 -4.20
N HIS A 104 2.69 14.77 -4.87
CA HIS A 104 1.86 15.83 -5.41
C HIS A 104 1.34 16.77 -4.31
N TYR A 105 0.83 16.20 -3.22
CA TYR A 105 0.43 16.96 -2.04
C TYR A 105 1.57 17.81 -1.47
N LEU A 106 2.81 17.28 -1.42
CA LEU A 106 3.96 18.05 -0.95
C LEU A 106 4.32 19.22 -1.87
N ASN A 107 4.25 19.02 -3.19
CA ASN A 107 4.54 20.08 -4.15
C ASN A 107 3.52 21.21 -4.05
N GLN A 108 2.23 20.89 -3.97
CA GLN A 108 1.18 21.91 -3.77
C GLN A 108 1.43 22.73 -2.50
N GLN A 109 1.81 22.08 -1.39
CA GLN A 109 2.13 22.79 -0.15
C GLN A 109 3.39 23.66 -0.23
N ALA A 110 4.32 23.36 -1.14
CA ALA A 110 5.53 24.15 -1.34
C ALA A 110 5.28 25.35 -2.27
N ASP A 111 4.37 25.22 -3.23
CA ASP A 111 3.97 26.30 -4.15
C ASP A 111 3.02 27.33 -3.48
N ASP A 112 2.32 26.91 -2.42
CA ASP A 112 1.43 27.77 -1.60
C ASP A 112 2.18 28.59 -0.51
N GLN A 113 3.51 28.51 -0.44
CA GLN A 113 4.38 29.26 0.49
C GLN A 113 5.21 30.32 -0.21
#